data_AF-A0ABD5WJE3-F1
#
_entry.id   AF-A0ABD5WJE3-F1
#
_cell.length_a   1.000
_cell.length_b   1.000
_cell.length_c   1.000
_cell.angle_alpha   90.00
_cell.angle_beta   90.00
_cell.angle_gamma   90.00
#
_symmetry.space_group_name_H-M   'P 1'
#
loop_
_entity.id
_entity.type
_entity.pdbx_description
1 polymer ?
#
loop_
_entity_poly.entity_id
_entity_poly.type
_entity_poly.pdbx_seq_one_letter_code
_entity_poly.pdbx_strand_id
1 'polypeptide(L)'
;MNTDELADSAPGELVPYGRRPYYRPDPLPPTPELALSPEFYELLSDATFWLGKLDGLSTTVDFSPVLYTSLRRKEAMESAEIEGADVDFNTVFSAETQSRVETDDPSAPSHSGESDATKNAREILNYETALENGIATLDEGGTITTDLLHSLHETLMSGLPDSRCETDTIGEFKRTPNVVGSFLPPPPGKVEGMMDAFVTYLQTGGSYHPLVDLALAHYQFETIHPYGDGNGRVGRLLVVLQLYDSGYLEHPNLYLSEYLNRNKQTYVDRMGAVRDSGAWEEWLTFFVTGLKNQARESVERLRELRRLQQQYEDDYGGSTRSDARLARRLFENPYFTASEVAEMLDVERSTAYRAIETLRDDGVLEEVTGKERYKEFRATEIFDILERPPQTY
;
A
#
# COMPACT_ATOMS: atom_id res chain seq x y z
N MET A 1 -24.84 29.84 4.48
CA MET A 1 -25.17 29.35 3.13
C MET A 1 -25.88 28.02 3.31
N ASN A 2 -26.98 27.80 2.60
CA ASN A 2 -27.63 26.48 2.57
C ASN A 2 -26.59 25.48 2.05
N THR A 3 -26.24 24.47 2.84
CA THR A 3 -25.24 23.44 2.51
C THR A 3 -25.76 22.38 1.53
N ASP A 4 -26.85 22.67 0.81
CA ASP A 4 -27.60 21.70 0.00
C ASP A 4 -27.52 21.97 -1.51
N GLU A 5 -26.73 22.94 -1.97
CA GLU A 5 -26.60 23.25 -3.41
C GLU A 5 -25.16 23.00 -3.89
N LEU A 6 -25.04 22.04 -4.81
CA LEU A 6 -23.83 21.79 -5.61
C LEU A 6 -23.73 22.85 -6.72
N ALA A 7 -22.52 23.15 -7.21
CA ALA A 7 -22.37 23.99 -8.38
C ALA A 7 -22.90 23.27 -9.64
N ASP A 8 -23.31 24.02 -10.67
CA ASP A 8 -23.75 23.44 -11.96
C ASP A 8 -22.66 22.59 -12.65
N SER A 9 -21.40 22.79 -12.29
CA SER A 9 -20.24 22.04 -12.78
C SER A 9 -19.88 20.81 -11.95
N ALA A 10 -20.62 20.54 -10.86
CA ALA A 10 -20.39 19.35 -10.04
C ALA A 10 -20.66 18.07 -10.86
N PRO A 11 -19.75 17.07 -10.84
CA PRO A 11 -19.89 15.83 -11.58
C PRO A 11 -20.74 14.83 -10.79
N GLY A 12 -21.98 15.21 -10.50
CA GLY A 12 -22.92 14.41 -9.75
C GLY A 12 -24.11 15.19 -9.21
N GLU A 13 -24.98 14.49 -8.50
CA GLU A 13 -26.20 15.06 -7.95
C GLU A 13 -26.49 14.56 -6.54
N LEU A 14 -27.23 15.36 -5.77
CA LEU A 14 -27.77 14.95 -4.48
C LEU A 14 -29.06 14.14 -4.67
N VAL A 15 -29.04 12.88 -4.25
CA VAL A 15 -30.22 12.01 -4.27
C VAL A 15 -30.85 11.88 -2.88
N PRO A 16 -32.19 11.88 -2.78
CA PRO A 16 -32.86 11.74 -1.49
C PRO A 16 -32.73 10.31 -0.95
N TYR A 17 -32.32 10.19 0.31
CA TYR A 17 -32.39 8.93 1.05
C TYR A 17 -32.74 9.17 2.52
N GLY A 18 -33.92 8.71 2.94
CA GLY A 18 -34.44 8.99 4.28
C GLY A 18 -34.66 10.50 4.49
N ARG A 19 -33.92 11.09 5.44
CA ARG A 19 -34.05 12.51 5.84
C ARG A 19 -32.91 13.41 5.36
N ARG A 20 -31.92 12.87 4.66
CA ARG A 20 -30.74 13.62 4.19
C ARG A 20 -30.50 13.36 2.71
N PRO A 21 -29.97 14.33 1.96
CA PRO A 21 -29.44 14.09 0.63
C PRO A 21 -28.11 13.33 0.72
N TYR A 22 -27.89 12.41 -0.20
CA TYR A 22 -26.62 11.68 -0.38
C TYR A 22 -26.08 12.00 -1.76
N TYR A 23 -24.77 12.15 -1.88
CA TYR A 23 -24.14 12.48 -3.16
C TYR A 23 -24.05 11.23 -4.04
N ARG A 24 -24.44 11.37 -5.29
CA ARG A 24 -24.26 10.38 -6.35
C ARG A 24 -23.34 10.97 -7.42
N PRO A 25 -22.14 10.40 -7.65
CA PRO A 25 -21.30 10.85 -8.75
C PRO A 25 -21.91 10.46 -10.09
N ASP A 26 -21.65 11.27 -11.11
CA ASP A 26 -21.83 10.86 -12.50
C ASP A 26 -20.85 9.73 -12.87
N PRO A 27 -21.17 8.89 -13.87
CA PRO A 27 -20.23 7.87 -14.34
C PRO A 27 -19.01 8.50 -15.03
N LEU A 28 -17.89 7.78 -15.02
CA LEU A 28 -16.71 8.12 -15.82
C LEU A 28 -16.93 7.73 -17.30
N PRO A 29 -16.24 8.41 -18.25
CA PRO A 29 -15.40 9.60 -18.06
C PRO A 29 -16.23 10.87 -17.74
N PRO A 30 -15.62 11.90 -17.12
CA PRO A 30 -16.31 13.15 -16.83
C PRO A 30 -16.89 13.80 -18.09
N THR A 31 -18.09 14.36 -17.96
CA THR A 31 -18.77 15.12 -19.02
C THR A 31 -19.15 16.52 -18.47
N PRO A 32 -18.77 17.62 -19.14
CA PRO A 32 -18.00 17.70 -20.39
C PRO A 32 -16.54 17.21 -20.24
N GLU A 33 -15.87 17.00 -21.38
CA GLU A 33 -14.47 16.60 -21.43
C GLU A 33 -13.57 17.58 -20.65
N LEU A 34 -12.56 17.03 -19.97
CA LEU A 34 -11.66 17.80 -19.12
C LEU A 34 -10.78 18.73 -19.95
N ALA A 35 -10.80 20.02 -19.62
CA ALA A 35 -9.91 21.02 -20.18
C ALA A 35 -8.70 21.19 -19.25
N LEU A 36 -7.62 20.45 -19.53
CA LEU A 36 -6.40 20.44 -18.71
C LEU A 36 -5.36 21.44 -19.22
N SER A 37 -4.72 22.16 -18.30
CA SER A 37 -3.69 23.15 -18.63
C SER A 37 -2.40 22.55 -19.23
N PRO A 38 -1.62 23.34 -19.99
CA PRO A 38 -0.27 22.94 -20.42
C PRO A 38 0.63 22.54 -19.24
N GLU A 39 0.54 23.25 -18.11
CA GLU A 39 1.29 22.96 -16.89
C GLU A 39 0.97 21.57 -16.32
N PHE A 40 -0.29 21.14 -16.40
CA PHE A 40 -0.68 19.78 -16.03
C PHE A 40 -0.02 18.73 -16.93
N TYR A 41 0.05 18.97 -18.25
CA TYR A 41 0.70 18.03 -19.17
C TYR A 41 2.22 17.95 -18.95
N GLU A 42 2.87 19.04 -18.54
CA GLU A 42 4.28 19.01 -18.11
C GLU A 42 4.46 18.14 -16.86
N LEU A 43 3.59 18.30 -15.85
CA LEU A 43 3.59 17.45 -14.65
C LEU A 43 3.36 15.97 -15.00
N LEU A 44 2.44 15.69 -15.92
CA LEU A 44 2.13 14.34 -16.37
C LEU A 44 3.32 13.69 -17.08
N SER A 45 4.05 14.46 -17.90
CA SER A 45 5.29 14.02 -18.54
C SER A 45 6.37 13.68 -17.52
N ASP A 46 6.56 14.55 -16.51
CA ASP A 46 7.50 14.30 -15.42
C ASP A 46 7.15 13.06 -14.60
N ALA A 47 5.86 12.88 -14.26
CA ALA A 47 5.40 11.70 -13.53
C ALA A 47 5.68 10.41 -14.31
N THR A 48 5.38 10.41 -15.60
CA THR A 48 5.65 9.29 -16.51
C THR A 48 7.15 8.99 -16.60
N PHE A 49 7.99 10.02 -16.68
CA PHE A 49 9.45 9.87 -16.68
C PHE A 49 9.97 9.20 -15.40
N TRP A 50 9.47 9.59 -14.23
CA TRP A 50 9.90 9.00 -12.96
C TRP A 50 9.37 7.59 -12.76
N LEU A 51 8.13 7.29 -13.18
CA LEU A 51 7.61 5.93 -13.20
C LEU A 51 8.43 5.03 -14.11
N GLY A 52 8.74 5.46 -15.34
CA GLY A 52 9.59 4.69 -16.24
C GLY A 52 11.02 4.48 -15.72
N LYS A 53 11.57 5.44 -14.94
CA LYS A 53 12.84 5.26 -14.23
C LYS A 53 12.75 4.27 -13.08
N LEU A 54 11.63 4.26 -12.36
CA LEU A 54 11.39 3.32 -11.26
C LEU A 54 11.31 1.90 -11.83
N ASP A 55 10.42 1.70 -12.78
CA ASP A 55 10.20 0.42 -13.44
C ASP A 55 11.50 -0.14 -14.04
N GLY A 56 12.18 0.65 -14.87
CA GLY A 56 13.45 0.26 -15.48
C GLY A 56 14.59 0.03 -14.49
N LEU A 57 14.54 0.59 -13.28
CA LEU A 57 15.50 0.25 -12.23
C LEU A 57 15.11 -1.06 -11.57
N SER A 58 13.84 -1.23 -11.19
CA SER A 58 13.37 -2.41 -10.45
C SER A 58 13.55 -3.72 -11.21
N THR A 59 13.40 -3.71 -12.53
CA THR A 59 13.63 -4.89 -13.39
C THR A 59 15.11 -5.28 -13.49
N THR A 60 16.03 -4.38 -13.15
CA THR A 60 17.48 -4.63 -13.21
C THR A 60 18.14 -4.92 -11.88
N VAL A 61 17.38 -4.76 -10.78
CA VAL A 61 17.89 -4.96 -9.45
C VAL A 61 17.36 -6.28 -8.90
N ASP A 62 18.29 -7.23 -8.73
CA ASP A 62 18.05 -8.54 -8.14
C ASP A 62 17.98 -8.44 -6.60
N PHE A 63 17.12 -7.56 -6.11
CA PHE A 63 16.76 -7.58 -4.70
C PHE A 63 15.82 -8.75 -4.46
N SER A 64 16.03 -9.43 -3.33
CA SER A 64 15.12 -10.49 -2.89
C SER A 64 13.69 -9.96 -2.84
N PRO A 65 12.69 -10.82 -3.13
CA PRO A 65 11.28 -10.53 -2.89
C PRO A 65 11.00 -9.90 -1.51
N VAL A 66 11.84 -10.16 -0.50
CA VAL A 66 11.71 -9.62 0.86
C VAL A 66 11.99 -8.11 0.96
N LEU A 67 12.85 -7.54 0.12
CA LEU A 67 13.05 -6.08 0.09
C LEU A 67 11.87 -5.38 -0.58
N TYR A 68 11.32 -5.97 -1.64
CA TYR A 68 10.07 -5.51 -2.23
C TYR A 68 8.90 -5.68 -1.26
N THR A 69 8.87 -6.77 -0.48
CA THR A 69 7.93 -6.99 0.62
C THR A 69 8.00 -5.85 1.64
N SER A 70 9.18 -5.37 1.98
CA SER A 70 9.34 -4.24 2.90
C SER A 70 8.74 -2.94 2.34
N LEU A 71 8.87 -2.70 1.04
CA LEU A 71 8.24 -1.56 0.37
C LEU A 71 6.70 -1.72 0.27
N ARG A 72 6.21 -2.94 0.01
CA ARG A 72 4.77 -3.25 0.03
C ARG A 72 4.17 -3.07 1.42
N ARG A 73 4.90 -3.48 2.47
CA ARG A 73 4.50 -3.27 3.87
C ARG A 73 4.43 -1.80 4.21
N LYS A 74 5.34 -0.97 3.67
CA LYS A 74 5.25 0.48 3.82
C LYS A 74 3.94 1.03 3.25
N GLU A 75 3.56 0.64 2.04
CA GLU A 75 2.27 1.03 1.45
C GLU A 75 1.10 0.59 2.33
N ALA A 76 1.10 -0.66 2.79
CA ALA A 76 0.06 -1.20 3.65
C ALA A 76 -0.04 -0.47 5.00
N MET A 77 1.10 -0.13 5.61
CA MET A 77 1.17 0.62 6.87
C MET A 77 0.59 2.03 6.71
N GLU A 78 1.08 2.78 5.72
CA GLU A 78 0.62 4.14 5.44
C GLU A 78 -0.87 4.16 5.08
N SER A 79 -1.32 3.15 4.34
CA SER A 79 -2.74 2.93 4.04
C SER A 79 -3.55 2.70 5.32
N ALA A 80 -3.09 1.87 6.25
CA ALA A 80 -3.78 1.63 7.51
C ALA A 80 -3.76 2.87 8.44
N GLU A 81 -2.67 3.63 8.47
CA GLU A 81 -2.55 4.87 9.25
C GLU A 81 -3.52 5.96 8.79
N ILE A 82 -3.80 6.04 7.48
CA ILE A 82 -4.84 6.93 6.96
C ILE A 82 -6.20 6.60 7.60
N GLU A 83 -6.47 5.33 7.88
CA GLU A 83 -7.69 4.87 8.55
C GLU A 83 -7.58 4.91 10.10
N GLY A 84 -6.47 5.40 10.65
CA GLY A 84 -6.24 5.57 12.08
C GLY A 84 -5.65 4.35 12.79
N ALA A 85 -4.99 3.44 12.06
CA ALA A 85 -4.11 2.45 12.68
C ALA A 85 -2.83 3.14 13.21
N ASP A 86 -2.23 2.57 14.26
CA ASP A 86 -0.92 2.99 14.78
C ASP A 86 0.01 1.79 14.60
N VAL A 87 0.89 1.84 13.60
CA VAL A 87 1.64 0.67 13.17
C VAL A 87 3.14 0.93 13.16
N ASP A 88 3.89 -0.01 13.72
CA ASP A 88 5.35 -0.02 13.72
C ASP A 88 5.89 -1.16 12.84
N PHE A 89 6.96 -0.91 12.09
CA PHE A 89 7.56 -1.88 11.18
C PHE A 89 7.95 -3.18 11.92
N ASN A 90 8.55 -3.06 13.10
CA ASN A 90 8.98 -4.23 13.87
C ASN A 90 7.77 -5.06 14.31
N THR A 91 6.63 -4.42 14.58
CA THR A 91 5.39 -5.13 14.93
C THR A 91 4.93 -6.06 13.80
N VAL A 92 5.01 -5.61 12.55
CA VAL A 92 4.60 -6.41 11.38
C VAL A 92 5.55 -7.58 11.15
N PHE A 93 6.85 -7.30 11.09
CA PHE A 93 7.87 -8.32 10.88
C PHE A 93 7.89 -9.33 12.03
N SER A 94 7.75 -8.88 13.28
CA SER A 94 7.67 -9.76 14.45
C SER A 94 6.44 -10.68 14.39
N ALA A 95 5.28 -10.18 13.95
CA ALA A 95 4.09 -11.01 13.81
C ALA A 95 4.25 -12.12 12.76
N GLU A 96 4.90 -11.84 11.64
CA GLU A 96 5.23 -12.84 10.62
C GLU A 96 6.24 -13.87 11.16
N THR A 97 7.34 -13.39 11.76
CA THR A 97 8.37 -14.26 12.34
C THR A 97 7.76 -15.18 13.40
N GLN A 98 6.91 -14.66 14.29
CA GLN A 98 6.22 -15.46 15.29
C GLN A 98 5.27 -16.48 14.68
N SER A 99 4.51 -16.11 13.64
CA SER A 99 3.61 -17.04 12.95
C SER A 99 4.39 -18.22 12.33
N ARG A 100 5.56 -17.96 11.75
CA ARG A 100 6.46 -19.01 11.21
C ARG A 100 7.04 -19.89 12.32
N VAL A 101 7.47 -19.29 13.42
CA VAL A 101 7.99 -20.03 14.59
C VAL A 101 6.92 -20.92 15.22
N GLU A 102 5.67 -20.46 15.32
CA GLU A 102 4.55 -21.26 15.83
C GLU A 102 4.21 -22.45 14.92
N THR A 103 4.34 -22.30 13.60
CA THR A 103 4.16 -23.42 12.67
C THR A 103 5.25 -24.48 12.80
N ASP A 104 6.50 -24.06 13.05
CA ASP A 104 7.65 -24.97 13.14
C ASP A 104 7.84 -25.58 14.55
N ASP A 105 7.43 -24.88 15.60
CA ASP A 105 7.45 -25.35 17.00
C ASP A 105 6.11 -25.05 17.70
N PRO A 106 5.17 -26.01 17.73
CA PRO A 106 3.87 -25.86 18.40
C PRO A 106 3.97 -25.65 19.92
N SER A 107 5.16 -25.82 20.51
CA SER A 107 5.44 -25.57 21.93
C SER A 107 5.99 -24.17 22.20
N ALA A 108 6.22 -23.37 21.16
CA ALA A 108 6.51 -21.94 21.27
C ALA A 108 5.37 -21.24 22.03
N PRO A 109 5.68 -20.20 22.83
CA PRO A 109 4.67 -19.51 23.61
C PRO A 109 3.61 -18.89 22.70
N SER A 110 2.41 -19.49 22.68
CA SER A 110 1.28 -18.94 21.92
C SER A 110 0.76 -17.68 22.60
N HIS A 111 0.70 -16.59 21.83
CA HIS A 111 0.11 -15.35 22.29
C HIS A 111 -1.43 -15.46 22.19
N SER A 112 -2.02 -16.08 23.20
CA SER A 112 -3.48 -16.24 23.38
C SER A 112 -4.23 -14.94 23.75
N GLY A 113 -3.68 -13.79 23.38
CA GLY A 113 -4.33 -12.48 23.53
C GLY A 113 -4.03 -11.60 22.33
N GLU A 114 -5.07 -11.24 21.56
CA GLU A 114 -4.95 -10.29 20.45
C GLU A 114 -4.64 -8.89 21.01
N SER A 115 -3.36 -8.53 21.01
CA SER A 115 -2.95 -7.15 21.23
C SER A 115 -3.30 -6.27 20.02
N ASP A 116 -3.41 -4.96 20.23
CA ASP A 116 -3.62 -4.01 19.11
C ASP A 116 -2.48 -4.06 18.09
N ALA A 117 -1.26 -4.36 18.54
CA ALA A 117 -0.11 -4.61 17.68
C ALA A 117 -0.32 -5.82 16.74
N THR A 118 -0.86 -6.94 17.26
CA THR A 118 -1.15 -8.14 16.46
C THR A 118 -2.26 -7.90 15.43
N LYS A 119 -3.27 -7.08 15.78
CA LYS A 119 -4.36 -6.72 14.87
C LYS A 119 -3.86 -5.82 13.73
N ASN A 120 -3.06 -4.80 14.06
CA ASN A 120 -2.50 -3.89 13.07
C ASN A 120 -1.52 -4.63 12.13
N ALA A 121 -0.74 -5.57 12.64
CA ALA A 121 0.10 -6.44 11.80
C ALA A 121 -0.73 -7.31 10.85
N ARG A 122 -1.83 -7.91 11.33
CA ARG A 122 -2.73 -8.71 10.50
C ARG A 122 -3.33 -7.90 9.35
N GLU A 123 -3.74 -6.66 9.61
CA GLU A 123 -4.26 -5.76 8.57
C GLU A 123 -3.25 -5.54 7.43
N ILE A 124 -1.96 -5.40 7.77
CA ILE A 124 -0.89 -5.22 6.78
C ILE A 124 -0.62 -6.50 6.00
N LEU A 125 -0.58 -7.65 6.68
CA LEU A 125 -0.42 -8.95 6.02
C LEU A 125 -1.60 -9.27 5.10
N ASN A 126 -2.82 -8.88 5.49
CA ASN A 126 -4.00 -9.00 4.66
C ASN A 126 -3.91 -8.12 3.41
N TYR A 127 -3.40 -6.88 3.54
CA TYR A 127 -3.18 -5.99 2.40
C TYR A 127 -2.14 -6.57 1.43
N GLU A 128 -1.03 -7.08 1.96
CA GLU A 128 -0.01 -7.76 1.15
C GLU A 128 -0.60 -8.96 0.41
N THR A 129 -1.36 -9.82 1.11
CA THR A 129 -2.03 -10.98 0.52
C THR A 129 -3.03 -10.58 -0.55
N ALA A 130 -3.82 -9.52 -0.31
CA ALA A 130 -4.78 -9.02 -1.28
C ALA A 130 -4.06 -8.50 -2.55
N LEU A 131 -2.96 -7.78 -2.39
CA LEU A 131 -2.18 -7.27 -3.52
C LEU A 131 -1.60 -8.42 -4.34
N GLU A 132 -1.05 -9.45 -3.69
CA GLU A 132 -0.53 -10.64 -4.36
C GLU A 132 -1.63 -11.42 -5.11
N ASN A 133 -2.80 -11.60 -4.49
CA ASN A 133 -3.94 -12.23 -5.15
C ASN A 133 -4.42 -11.43 -6.37
N GLY A 134 -4.42 -10.10 -6.27
CA GLY A 134 -4.76 -9.21 -7.38
C GLY A 134 -3.77 -9.33 -8.55
N ILE A 135 -2.46 -9.28 -8.26
CA ILE A 135 -1.41 -9.45 -9.26
C ILE A 135 -1.48 -10.83 -9.92
N ALA A 136 -1.63 -11.90 -9.13
CA ALA A 136 -1.76 -13.26 -9.67
C ALA A 136 -2.95 -13.39 -10.62
N THR A 137 -4.09 -12.76 -10.30
CA THR A 137 -5.26 -12.74 -11.17
C THR A 137 -4.96 -12.05 -12.51
N LEU A 138 -4.20 -10.94 -12.50
CA LEU A 138 -3.80 -10.22 -13.71
C LEU A 138 -2.78 -11.01 -14.54
N ASP A 139 -1.82 -11.68 -13.89
CA ASP A 139 -0.82 -12.54 -14.55
C ASP A 139 -1.45 -13.74 -15.27
N GLU A 140 -2.56 -14.26 -14.75
CA GLU A 140 -3.36 -15.31 -15.38
C GLU A 140 -4.22 -14.81 -16.57
N GLY A 141 -4.13 -13.53 -16.92
CA GLY A 141 -4.90 -12.89 -17.99
C GLY A 141 -6.30 -12.46 -17.55
N GLY A 142 -6.55 -12.39 -16.24
CA GLY A 142 -7.76 -11.81 -15.67
C GLY A 142 -7.83 -10.30 -15.83
N THR A 143 -8.95 -9.71 -15.41
CA THR A 143 -9.15 -8.26 -15.38
C THR A 143 -9.74 -7.85 -14.04
N ILE A 144 -9.72 -6.56 -13.72
CA ILE A 144 -10.38 -6.04 -12.52
C ILE A 144 -11.89 -6.16 -12.71
N THR A 145 -12.53 -7.06 -11.96
CA THR A 145 -13.98 -7.31 -11.95
C THR A 145 -14.58 -7.01 -10.59
N THR A 146 -15.91 -6.86 -10.51
CA THR A 146 -16.61 -6.76 -9.21
C THR A 146 -16.31 -7.96 -8.30
N ASP A 147 -16.25 -9.17 -8.85
CA ASP A 147 -15.92 -10.37 -8.08
C ASP A 147 -14.48 -10.34 -7.54
N LEU A 148 -13.52 -9.84 -8.33
CA LEU A 148 -12.17 -9.60 -7.83
C LEU A 148 -12.19 -8.57 -6.70
N LEU A 149 -12.89 -7.44 -6.87
CA LEU A 149 -13.00 -6.43 -5.82
C LEU A 149 -13.60 -7.00 -4.52
N HIS A 150 -14.61 -7.86 -4.63
CA HIS A 150 -15.19 -8.57 -3.49
C HIS A 150 -14.17 -9.48 -2.81
N SER A 151 -13.44 -10.29 -3.58
CA SER A 151 -12.41 -11.19 -3.03
C SER A 151 -11.26 -10.44 -2.35
N LEU A 152 -10.82 -9.32 -2.94
CA LEU A 152 -9.80 -8.45 -2.37
C LEU A 152 -10.29 -7.81 -1.06
N HIS A 153 -11.53 -7.31 -1.04
CA HIS A 153 -12.15 -6.77 0.16
C HIS A 153 -12.30 -7.84 1.26
N GLU A 154 -12.73 -9.05 0.92
CA GLU A 154 -12.79 -10.16 1.88
C GLU A 154 -11.42 -10.48 2.47
N THR A 155 -10.38 -10.53 1.62
CA THR A 155 -9.00 -10.75 2.07
C THR A 155 -8.54 -9.66 3.03
N LEU A 156 -8.76 -8.39 2.67
CA LEU A 156 -8.40 -7.23 3.50
C LEU A 156 -9.04 -7.28 4.90
N MET A 157 -10.30 -7.70 4.98
CA MET A 157 -11.07 -7.71 6.22
C MET A 157 -10.92 -9.02 7.04
N SER A 158 -10.26 -10.03 6.50
CA SER A 158 -10.18 -11.37 7.11
C SER A 158 -9.50 -11.36 8.48
N GLY A 159 -10.17 -11.92 9.49
CA GLY A 159 -9.61 -12.05 10.84
C GLY A 159 -9.36 -10.73 11.56
N LEU A 160 -9.92 -9.62 11.09
CA LEU A 160 -9.95 -8.35 11.82
C LEU A 160 -11.01 -8.41 12.94
N PRO A 161 -10.77 -7.83 14.12
CA PRO A 161 -11.75 -7.82 15.20
C PRO A 161 -12.93 -6.91 14.87
N ASP A 162 -14.09 -7.17 15.50
CA ASP A 162 -15.31 -6.36 15.33
C ASP A 162 -15.08 -4.85 15.56
N SER A 163 -14.12 -4.47 16.41
CA SER A 163 -13.77 -3.06 16.65
C SER A 163 -13.08 -2.37 15.47
N ARG A 164 -12.66 -3.12 14.44
CA ARG A 164 -11.99 -2.66 13.22
C ARG A 164 -12.80 -3.01 11.95
N CYS A 165 -14.02 -3.49 12.13
CA CYS A 165 -14.94 -3.83 11.07
C CYS A 165 -16.31 -3.30 11.45
N GLU A 166 -16.60 -2.05 11.07
CA GLU A 166 -17.89 -1.42 11.37
C GLU A 166 -18.98 -1.87 10.38
N THR A 167 -18.96 -3.14 9.96
CA THR A 167 -19.88 -3.69 8.97
C THR A 167 -20.08 -5.20 9.08
N ASP A 168 -21.31 -5.64 8.80
CA ASP A 168 -21.67 -7.06 8.66
C ASP A 168 -21.52 -7.55 7.20
N THR A 169 -21.10 -6.68 6.27
CA THR A 169 -21.01 -6.97 4.83
C THR A 169 -19.55 -7.00 4.39
N ILE A 170 -18.93 -8.17 4.47
CA ILE A 170 -17.56 -8.45 4.00
C ILE A 170 -17.64 -9.18 2.66
N GLY A 171 -16.77 -8.80 1.70
CA GLY A 171 -16.79 -9.36 0.34
C GLY A 171 -18.06 -9.06 -0.46
N GLU A 172 -18.84 -8.05 -0.05
CA GLU A 172 -20.05 -7.64 -0.75
C GLU A 172 -20.33 -6.14 -0.53
N PHE A 173 -21.08 -5.51 -1.43
CA PHE A 173 -21.45 -4.10 -1.28
C PHE A 173 -22.29 -3.82 -0.03
N LYS A 174 -22.16 -2.60 0.49
CA LYS A 174 -22.84 -2.12 1.68
C LYS A 174 -24.35 -2.27 1.57
N ARG A 175 -24.97 -2.76 2.64
CA ARG A 175 -26.44 -2.85 2.78
C ARG A 175 -27.04 -1.69 3.57
N THR A 176 -26.19 -0.96 4.29
CA THR A 176 -26.54 0.22 5.08
C THR A 176 -25.75 1.43 4.56
N PRO A 177 -26.30 2.66 4.68
CA PRO A 177 -25.54 3.86 4.33
C PRO A 177 -24.38 4.05 5.30
N ASN A 178 -23.21 4.42 4.75
CA ASN A 178 -22.03 4.83 5.48
C ASN A 178 -21.87 6.36 5.45
N VAL A 179 -20.95 6.87 6.26
CA VAL A 179 -20.63 8.30 6.39
C VAL A 179 -19.11 8.45 6.41
N VAL A 180 -18.58 9.38 5.61
CA VAL A 180 -17.14 9.64 5.51
C VAL A 180 -16.87 11.06 5.97
N GLY A 181 -16.54 11.24 7.25
CA GLY A 181 -16.46 12.58 7.85
C GLY A 181 -17.79 13.32 7.74
N SER A 182 -17.84 14.43 7.00
CA SER A 182 -19.09 15.16 6.68
C SER A 182 -19.75 14.73 5.37
N PHE A 183 -19.11 13.86 4.59
CA PHE A 183 -19.57 13.40 3.29
C PHE A 183 -20.53 12.21 3.42
N LEU A 184 -21.59 12.21 2.60
CA LEU A 184 -22.61 11.16 2.53
C LEU A 184 -22.55 10.50 1.13
N PRO A 185 -21.88 9.33 1.00
CA PRO A 185 -21.71 8.62 -0.29
C PRO A 185 -23.03 8.03 -0.83
N PRO A 186 -23.09 7.51 -2.07
CA PRO A 186 -24.31 6.93 -2.62
C PRO A 186 -25.01 5.92 -1.69
N PRO A 187 -26.34 5.93 -1.61
CA PRO A 187 -27.06 4.97 -0.78
C PRO A 187 -26.96 3.54 -1.37
N PRO A 188 -27.09 2.48 -0.54
CA PRO A 188 -26.92 1.08 -0.96
C PRO A 188 -27.57 0.71 -2.30
N GLY A 189 -28.84 1.07 -2.50
CA GLY A 189 -29.60 0.74 -3.71
C GLY A 189 -29.14 1.44 -5.00
N LYS A 190 -28.07 2.23 -4.96
CA LYS A 190 -27.44 2.86 -6.14
C LYS A 190 -26.04 2.31 -6.44
N VAL A 191 -25.41 1.64 -5.48
CA VAL A 191 -24.01 1.22 -5.55
C VAL A 191 -23.77 0.24 -6.69
N GLU A 192 -24.59 -0.80 -6.82
CA GLU A 192 -24.40 -1.88 -7.79
C GLU A 192 -24.24 -1.35 -9.23
N GLY A 193 -25.22 -0.59 -9.72
CA GLY A 193 -25.14 -0.02 -11.07
C GLY A 193 -24.03 1.00 -11.26
N MET A 194 -23.56 1.67 -10.20
CA MET A 194 -22.38 2.55 -10.28
C MET A 194 -21.08 1.76 -10.37
N MET A 195 -20.98 0.67 -9.62
CA MET A 195 -19.83 -0.22 -9.66
C MET A 195 -19.75 -0.98 -10.97
N ASP A 196 -20.87 -1.35 -11.59
CA ASP A 196 -20.91 -1.89 -12.95
C ASP A 196 -20.31 -0.90 -13.96
N ALA A 197 -20.72 0.37 -13.90
CA ALA A 197 -20.18 1.42 -14.77
C ALA A 197 -18.69 1.67 -14.50
N PHE A 198 -18.28 1.69 -13.22
CA PHE A 198 -16.90 1.86 -12.81
C PHE A 198 -15.99 0.72 -13.30
N VAL A 199 -16.38 -0.53 -13.07
CA VAL A 199 -15.63 -1.71 -13.54
C VAL A 199 -15.56 -1.74 -15.07
N THR A 200 -16.66 -1.39 -15.75
CA THR A 200 -16.65 -1.24 -17.22
C THR A 200 -15.60 -0.22 -17.65
N TYR A 201 -15.53 0.94 -16.99
CA TYR A 201 -14.53 1.97 -17.28
C TYR A 201 -13.09 1.45 -17.13
N LEU A 202 -12.80 0.73 -16.05
CA LEU A 202 -11.48 0.13 -15.82
C LEU A 202 -11.10 -0.84 -16.95
N GLN A 203 -12.03 -1.68 -17.38
CA GLN A 203 -11.78 -2.74 -18.37
C GLN A 203 -11.69 -2.24 -19.81
N THR A 204 -12.48 -1.23 -20.18
CA THR A 204 -12.47 -0.72 -21.56
C THR A 204 -11.43 0.36 -21.79
N GLY A 205 -10.84 0.89 -20.71
CA GLY A 205 -9.96 2.05 -20.74
C GLY A 205 -10.74 3.36 -20.91
N GLY A 206 -10.21 4.43 -20.31
CA GLY A 206 -10.70 5.78 -20.54
C GLY A 206 -10.16 6.39 -21.84
N SER A 207 -10.60 7.61 -22.13
CA SER A 207 -10.12 8.39 -23.27
C SER A 207 -8.91 9.27 -22.94
N TYR A 208 -8.48 9.29 -21.68
CA TYR A 208 -7.38 10.15 -21.23
C TYR A 208 -6.05 9.38 -21.18
N HIS A 209 -5.00 10.09 -20.77
CA HIS A 209 -3.73 9.44 -20.45
C HIS A 209 -3.93 8.48 -19.25
N PRO A 210 -3.27 7.30 -19.21
CA PRO A 210 -3.51 6.29 -18.16
C PRO A 210 -3.40 6.82 -16.72
N LEU A 211 -2.44 7.69 -16.42
CA LEU A 211 -2.32 8.29 -15.07
C LEU A 211 -3.46 9.28 -14.72
N VAL A 212 -4.12 9.86 -15.73
CA VAL A 212 -5.35 10.65 -15.53
C VAL A 212 -6.50 9.70 -15.22
N ASP A 213 -6.67 8.64 -16.01
CA ASP A 213 -7.71 7.64 -15.80
C ASP A 213 -7.58 6.95 -14.43
N LEU A 214 -6.36 6.67 -14.00
CA LEU A 214 -6.05 6.15 -12.66
C LEU A 214 -6.53 7.09 -11.55
N ALA A 215 -6.26 8.39 -11.68
CA ALA A 215 -6.67 9.39 -10.70
C ALA A 215 -8.20 9.61 -10.70
N LEU A 216 -8.84 9.53 -11.88
CA LEU A 216 -10.29 9.57 -12.01
C LEU A 216 -10.94 8.34 -11.37
N ALA A 217 -10.40 7.15 -11.63
CA ALA A 217 -10.86 5.90 -11.08
C ALA A 217 -10.76 5.89 -9.55
N HIS A 218 -9.63 6.34 -8.99
CA HIS A 218 -9.45 6.46 -7.55
C HIS A 218 -10.51 7.38 -6.92
N TYR A 219 -10.72 8.57 -7.48
CA TYR A 219 -11.78 9.48 -7.02
C TYR A 219 -13.17 8.83 -7.10
N GLN A 220 -13.48 8.16 -8.21
CA GLN A 220 -14.79 7.57 -8.43
C GLN A 220 -15.08 6.46 -7.41
N PHE A 221 -14.12 5.57 -7.18
CA PHE A 221 -14.24 4.47 -6.22
C PHE A 221 -14.45 5.00 -4.79
N GLU A 222 -13.60 5.93 -4.35
CA GLU A 222 -13.69 6.56 -3.02
C GLU A 222 -15.00 7.33 -2.82
N THR A 223 -15.51 7.94 -3.89
CA THR A 223 -16.77 8.70 -3.88
C THR A 223 -18.00 7.78 -3.89
N ILE A 224 -17.96 6.64 -4.60
CA ILE A 224 -19.01 5.61 -4.53
C ILE A 224 -19.04 4.97 -3.13
N HIS A 225 -17.83 4.73 -2.57
CA HIS A 225 -17.63 4.14 -1.25
C HIS A 225 -18.47 2.85 -1.07
N PRO A 226 -18.25 1.83 -1.92
CA PRO A 226 -19.20 0.73 -2.14
C PRO A 226 -19.31 -0.25 -0.97
N TYR A 227 -18.30 -0.36 -0.12
CA TYR A 227 -18.26 -1.29 1.00
C TYR A 227 -18.67 -0.64 2.32
N GLY A 228 -19.05 -1.45 3.31
CA GLY A 228 -19.38 -0.93 4.64
C GLY A 228 -18.18 -0.33 5.37
N ASP A 229 -17.00 -0.89 5.14
CA ASP A 229 -15.70 -0.49 5.68
C ASP A 229 -14.60 -0.88 4.66
N GLY A 230 -13.34 -0.51 4.89
CA GLY A 230 -12.20 -0.96 4.07
C GLY A 230 -12.07 -0.28 2.70
N ASN A 231 -12.96 0.65 2.35
CA ASN A 231 -12.95 1.34 1.06
C ASN A 231 -11.62 2.01 0.75
N GLY A 232 -11.05 2.78 1.68
CA GLY A 232 -9.77 3.46 1.47
C GLY A 232 -8.65 2.49 1.08
N ARG A 233 -8.59 1.33 1.75
CA ARG A 233 -7.60 0.27 1.49
C ARG A 233 -7.80 -0.35 0.11
N VAL A 234 -9.05 -0.68 -0.26
CA VAL A 234 -9.35 -1.20 -1.61
C VAL A 234 -9.02 -0.17 -2.69
N GLY A 235 -9.36 1.11 -2.48
CA GLY A 235 -9.09 2.19 -3.42
C GLY A 235 -7.60 2.35 -3.70
N ARG A 236 -6.77 2.36 -2.66
CA ARG A 236 -5.31 2.48 -2.79
C ARG A 236 -4.67 1.22 -3.38
N LEU A 237 -5.19 0.03 -3.03
CA LEU A 237 -4.78 -1.22 -3.65
C LEU A 237 -5.07 -1.24 -5.16
N LEU A 238 -6.22 -0.69 -5.57
CA LEU A 238 -6.56 -0.54 -6.98
C LEU A 238 -5.63 0.39 -7.76
N VAL A 239 -5.01 1.38 -7.11
CA VAL A 239 -4.01 2.23 -7.77
C VAL A 239 -2.82 1.40 -8.20
N VAL A 240 -2.31 0.54 -7.30
CA VAL A 240 -1.17 -0.33 -7.58
C VAL A 240 -1.51 -1.35 -8.66
N LEU A 241 -2.68 -2.00 -8.55
CA LEU A 241 -3.13 -2.99 -9.55
C LEU A 241 -3.31 -2.38 -10.94
N GLN A 242 -3.86 -1.17 -11.05
CA GLN A 242 -4.01 -0.50 -12.36
C GLN A 242 -2.66 -0.09 -12.96
N LEU A 243 -1.70 0.37 -12.15
CA LEU A 243 -0.34 0.67 -12.63
C LEU A 243 0.37 -0.60 -13.13
N TYR A 244 0.14 -1.73 -12.47
CA TYR A 244 0.62 -3.03 -12.89
C TYR A 244 -0.02 -3.49 -14.20
N ASP A 245 -1.36 -3.51 -14.26
CA ASP A 245 -2.15 -3.94 -15.43
C ASP A 245 -1.85 -3.09 -16.68
N SER A 246 -1.62 -1.78 -16.50
CA SER A 246 -1.27 -0.87 -17.60
C SER A 246 0.21 -0.91 -18.00
N GLY A 247 1.03 -1.74 -17.34
CA GLY A 247 2.45 -1.91 -17.65
C GLY A 247 3.34 -0.72 -17.28
N TYR A 248 2.88 0.16 -16.38
CA TYR A 248 3.73 1.22 -15.84
C TYR A 248 4.71 0.72 -14.78
N LEU A 249 4.41 -0.42 -14.15
CA LEU A 249 5.24 -1.07 -13.14
C LEU A 249 5.17 -2.60 -13.31
N GLU A 250 6.31 -3.24 -13.58
CA GLU A 250 6.44 -4.71 -13.54
C GLU A 250 6.49 -5.26 -12.09
N HIS A 251 6.73 -4.39 -11.12
CA HIS A 251 6.75 -4.74 -9.70
C HIS A 251 5.99 -3.69 -8.87
N PRO A 252 5.16 -4.08 -7.89
CA PRO A 252 4.33 -3.16 -7.09
C PRO A 252 5.17 -2.42 -6.02
N ASN A 253 6.07 -1.56 -6.45
CA ASN A 253 7.09 -0.90 -5.61
C ASN A 253 6.89 0.63 -5.46
N LEU A 254 5.66 1.08 -5.72
CA LEU A 254 5.22 2.46 -5.52
C LEU A 254 4.25 2.54 -4.34
N TYR A 255 4.54 3.40 -3.38
CA TYR A 255 3.74 3.58 -2.15
C TYR A 255 3.07 4.96 -2.13
N LEU A 256 1.97 5.11 -2.87
CA LEU A 256 1.24 6.37 -2.94
C LEU A 256 0.65 6.78 -1.58
N SER A 257 0.34 5.82 -0.71
CA SER A 257 -0.28 6.07 0.59
C SER A 257 0.54 7.02 1.47
N GLU A 258 1.88 6.96 1.45
CA GLU A 258 2.72 7.87 2.24
C GLU A 258 2.50 9.35 1.86
N TYR A 259 2.38 9.64 0.57
CA TYR A 259 2.08 11.00 0.11
C TYR A 259 0.67 11.44 0.53
N LEU A 260 -0.31 10.55 0.39
CA LEU A 260 -1.70 10.82 0.77
C LEU A 260 -1.85 11.03 2.27
N ASN A 261 -1.17 10.23 3.10
CA ASN A 261 -1.21 10.30 4.56
C ASN A 261 -0.63 11.62 5.06
N ARG A 262 0.56 12.00 4.59
CA ARG A 262 1.19 13.30 4.90
C ARG A 262 0.35 14.50 4.48
N ASN A 263 -0.41 14.34 3.40
CA ASN A 263 -1.25 15.38 2.83
C ASN A 263 -2.75 15.10 3.04
N LYS A 264 -3.14 14.39 4.11
CA LYS A 264 -4.49 13.87 4.31
C LYS A 264 -5.58 14.93 4.19
N GLN A 265 -5.35 16.11 4.75
CA GLN A 265 -6.31 17.22 4.65
C GLN A 265 -6.46 17.69 3.19
N THR A 266 -5.35 17.92 2.49
CA THR A 266 -5.36 18.29 1.06
C THR A 266 -6.04 17.20 0.21
N TYR A 267 -5.78 15.93 0.50
CA TYR A 267 -6.41 14.80 -0.17
C TYR A 267 -7.94 14.85 -0.06
N VAL A 268 -8.45 15.01 1.17
CA VAL A 268 -9.90 15.12 1.44
C VAL A 268 -10.48 16.39 0.80
N ASP A 269 -9.81 17.53 0.92
CA ASP A 269 -10.26 18.83 0.40
C ASP A 269 -10.34 18.82 -1.13
N ARG A 270 -9.36 18.21 -1.82
CA ARG A 270 -9.35 18.12 -3.28
C ARG A 270 -10.47 17.23 -3.81
N MET A 271 -10.71 16.07 -3.20
CA MET A 271 -11.87 15.26 -3.56
C MET A 271 -13.20 15.98 -3.25
N GLY A 272 -13.25 16.74 -2.16
CA GLY A 272 -14.39 17.60 -1.82
C GLY A 272 -14.68 18.64 -2.90
N ALA A 273 -13.65 19.36 -3.33
CA ALA A 273 -13.77 20.39 -4.36
C ALA A 273 -14.24 19.84 -5.72
N VAL A 274 -13.86 18.59 -6.07
CA VAL A 274 -14.42 17.89 -7.23
C VAL A 274 -15.92 17.68 -7.06
N ARG A 275 -16.36 17.12 -5.93
CA ARG A 275 -17.80 16.90 -5.66
C ARG A 275 -18.60 18.20 -5.65
N ASP A 276 -18.05 19.25 -5.08
CA ASP A 276 -18.77 20.51 -4.87
C ASP A 276 -18.83 21.37 -6.14
N SER A 277 -17.77 21.34 -6.97
CA SER A 277 -17.60 22.27 -8.08
C SER A 277 -16.94 21.73 -9.35
N GLY A 278 -16.58 20.45 -9.40
CA GLY A 278 -15.89 19.85 -10.55
C GLY A 278 -14.44 20.33 -10.71
N ALA A 279 -13.76 20.63 -9.59
CA ALA A 279 -12.35 21.03 -9.54
C ALA A 279 -11.38 19.87 -9.88
N TRP A 280 -11.54 19.31 -11.08
CA TRP A 280 -10.83 18.13 -11.54
C TRP A 280 -9.33 18.37 -11.70
N GLU A 281 -8.91 19.50 -12.29
CA GLU A 281 -7.49 19.74 -12.54
C GLU A 281 -6.69 19.83 -11.24
N GLU A 282 -7.24 20.44 -10.19
CA GLU A 282 -6.60 20.51 -8.88
C GLU A 282 -6.46 19.14 -8.21
N TRP A 283 -7.48 18.28 -8.35
CA TRP A 283 -7.42 16.87 -7.92
C TRP A 283 -6.34 16.09 -8.67
N LEU A 284 -6.39 16.15 -10.01
CA LEU A 284 -5.45 15.45 -10.88
C LEU A 284 -4.01 15.93 -10.62
N THR A 285 -3.80 17.24 -10.47
CA THR A 285 -2.49 17.83 -10.16
C THR A 285 -1.96 17.29 -8.83
N PHE A 286 -2.79 17.24 -7.79
CA PHE A 286 -2.41 16.71 -6.49
C PHE A 286 -2.02 15.22 -6.58
N PHE A 287 -2.85 14.41 -7.24
CA PHE A 287 -2.66 12.97 -7.34
C PHE A 287 -1.42 12.61 -8.17
N VAL A 288 -1.28 13.22 -9.35
CA VAL A 288 -0.13 12.98 -10.25
C VAL A 288 1.18 13.51 -9.65
N THR A 289 1.13 14.60 -8.87
CA THR A 289 2.29 15.05 -8.09
C THR A 289 2.71 14.00 -7.06
N GLY A 290 1.74 13.37 -6.38
CA GLY A 290 2.00 12.25 -5.48
C GLY A 290 2.70 11.10 -6.17
N LEU A 291 2.17 10.64 -7.31
CA LEU A 291 2.78 9.57 -8.12
C LEU A 291 4.22 9.92 -8.52
N LYS A 292 4.45 11.13 -9.05
CA LYS A 292 5.78 11.61 -9.44
C LYS A 292 6.77 11.58 -8.27
N ASN A 293 6.37 12.16 -7.14
CA ASN A 293 7.23 12.29 -5.97
C ASN A 293 7.58 10.91 -5.41
N GLN A 294 6.59 10.03 -5.27
CA GLN A 294 6.78 8.67 -4.78
C GLN A 294 7.65 7.83 -5.73
N ALA A 295 7.45 7.96 -7.04
CA ALA A 295 8.27 7.24 -8.02
C ALA A 295 9.74 7.68 -7.95
N ARG A 296 9.98 9.00 -7.84
CA ARG A 296 11.33 9.56 -7.65
C ARG A 296 11.98 9.03 -6.37
N GLU A 297 11.22 9.00 -5.29
CA GLU A 297 11.71 8.58 -3.99
C GLU A 297 12.07 7.09 -3.97
N SER A 298 11.22 6.24 -4.56
CA SER A 298 11.55 4.82 -4.77
C SER A 298 12.82 4.64 -5.59
N VAL A 299 13.02 5.44 -6.65
CA VAL A 299 14.26 5.41 -7.43
C VAL A 299 15.49 5.77 -6.58
N GLU A 300 15.37 6.78 -5.72
CA GLU A 300 16.45 7.21 -4.83
C GLU A 300 16.76 6.12 -3.79
N ARG A 301 15.74 5.55 -3.12
CA ARG A 301 15.88 4.44 -2.17
C ARG A 301 16.50 3.20 -2.80
N LEU A 302 16.01 2.75 -3.96
CA LEU A 302 16.56 1.58 -4.65
C LEU A 302 18.04 1.76 -5.01
N ARG A 303 18.44 2.98 -5.40
CA ARG A 303 19.86 3.28 -5.66
C ARG A 303 20.71 3.24 -4.39
N GLU A 304 20.20 3.73 -3.27
CA GLU A 304 20.91 3.66 -1.99
C GLU A 304 21.06 2.23 -1.50
N LEU A 305 19.98 1.44 -1.54
CA LEU A 305 20.04 0.00 -1.23
C LEU A 305 21.08 -0.71 -2.11
N ARG A 306 21.15 -0.37 -3.40
CA ARG A 306 22.11 -1.01 -4.32
C ARG A 306 23.56 -0.63 -4.00
N ARG A 307 23.79 0.62 -3.58
CA ARG A 307 25.13 1.05 -3.13
C ARG A 307 25.51 0.35 -1.83
N LEU A 308 24.58 0.22 -0.89
CA LEU A 308 24.80 -0.49 0.37
C LEU A 308 25.09 -1.99 0.11
N GLN A 309 24.35 -2.61 -0.81
CA GLN A 309 24.59 -4.00 -1.22
C GLN A 309 26.00 -4.18 -1.80
N GLN A 310 26.42 -3.26 -2.69
CA GLN A 310 27.77 -3.31 -3.25
C GLN A 310 28.83 -3.12 -2.17
N GLN A 311 28.62 -2.20 -1.23
CA GLN A 311 29.53 -2.00 -0.09
C GLN A 311 29.65 -3.29 0.74
N TYR A 312 28.54 -3.97 1.02
CA TYR A 312 28.58 -5.24 1.77
C TYR A 312 29.30 -6.35 0.99
N GLU A 313 29.17 -6.41 -0.33
CA GLU A 313 29.96 -7.34 -1.13
C GLU A 313 31.46 -7.01 -1.11
N ASP A 314 31.82 -5.74 -1.10
CA ASP A 314 33.22 -5.30 -1.01
C ASP A 314 33.82 -5.60 0.38
N ASP A 315 33.06 -5.34 1.45
CA ASP A 315 33.50 -5.50 2.85
C ASP A 315 33.49 -6.97 3.31
N TYR A 316 32.51 -7.75 2.88
CA TYR A 316 32.28 -9.13 3.37
C TYR A 316 32.47 -10.24 2.31
N GLY A 317 32.44 -9.93 1.01
CA GLY A 317 32.44 -10.94 -0.07
C GLY A 317 33.69 -11.82 -0.12
N GLY A 318 34.84 -11.30 0.32
CA GLY A 318 36.10 -12.05 0.37
C GLY A 318 36.23 -13.04 1.54
N SER A 319 35.28 -13.04 2.48
CA SER A 319 35.35 -13.82 3.71
C SER A 319 34.33 -14.96 3.73
N THR A 320 34.77 -16.15 4.16
CA THR A 320 33.92 -17.33 4.36
C THR A 320 33.40 -17.45 5.79
N ARG A 321 33.76 -16.51 6.68
CA ARG A 321 33.29 -16.49 8.07
C ARG A 321 31.76 -16.31 8.12
N SER A 322 31.13 -16.85 9.16
CA SER A 322 29.67 -16.85 9.29
C SER A 322 29.05 -15.45 9.37
N ASP A 323 29.71 -14.49 10.02
CA ASP A 323 29.34 -13.06 10.05
C ASP A 323 29.34 -12.44 8.65
N ALA A 324 30.40 -12.66 7.87
CA ALA A 324 30.48 -12.17 6.50
C ALA A 324 29.47 -12.86 5.55
N ARG A 325 29.16 -14.13 5.80
CA ARG A 325 28.08 -14.83 5.09
C ARG A 325 26.70 -14.28 5.46
N LEU A 326 26.47 -13.99 6.74
CA LEU A 326 25.22 -13.40 7.24
C LEU A 326 25.02 -12.00 6.64
N ALA A 327 26.04 -11.14 6.69
CA ALA A 327 25.98 -9.76 6.18
C ALA A 327 25.46 -9.70 4.73
N ARG A 328 25.98 -10.57 3.85
CA ARG A 328 25.55 -10.64 2.44
C ARG A 328 24.12 -11.14 2.26
N ARG A 329 23.60 -11.92 3.21
CA ARG A 329 22.22 -12.41 3.21
C ARG A 329 21.23 -11.40 3.78
N LEU A 330 21.68 -10.27 4.34
CA LEU A 330 20.77 -9.26 4.90
C LEU A 330 19.89 -8.60 3.83
N PHE A 331 20.34 -8.54 2.57
CA PHE A 331 19.51 -8.09 1.44
C PHE A 331 18.50 -9.13 0.99
N GLU A 332 18.65 -10.38 1.43
CA GLU A 332 17.68 -11.45 1.19
C GLU A 332 16.67 -11.58 2.32
N ASN A 333 17.15 -11.45 3.56
CA ASN A 333 16.36 -11.51 4.76
C ASN A 333 16.89 -10.51 5.80
N PRO A 334 16.35 -9.28 5.86
CA PRO A 334 16.83 -8.22 6.74
C PRO A 334 16.29 -8.33 8.16
N TYR A 335 15.34 -9.24 8.45
CA TYR A 335 14.71 -9.42 9.75
C TYR A 335 14.62 -10.90 10.12
N PHE A 336 15.22 -11.33 11.23
CA PHE A 336 15.35 -12.76 11.52
C PHE A 336 15.60 -13.05 13.01
N THR A 337 15.41 -14.33 13.35
CA THR A 337 15.86 -14.94 14.59
C THR A 337 17.21 -15.63 14.43
N ALA A 338 17.86 -15.93 15.56
CA ALA A 338 19.09 -16.73 15.56
C ALA A 338 18.89 -18.17 15.03
N SER A 339 17.67 -18.72 15.14
CA SER A 339 17.34 -20.04 14.60
C SER A 339 17.32 -20.02 13.08
N GLU A 340 16.68 -19.02 12.48
CA GLU A 340 16.62 -18.85 11.03
C GLU A 340 18.02 -18.60 10.44
N VAL A 341 18.88 -17.85 11.13
CA VAL A 341 20.29 -17.68 10.70
C VAL A 341 21.05 -19.01 10.72
N ALA A 342 20.83 -19.84 11.75
CA ALA A 342 21.47 -21.14 11.85
C ALA A 342 21.10 -22.05 10.66
N GLU A 343 19.82 -22.06 10.30
CA GLU A 343 19.30 -22.80 9.14
C GLU A 343 19.80 -22.22 7.81
N MET A 344 19.69 -20.90 7.63
CA MET A 344 20.11 -20.19 6.42
C MET A 344 21.60 -20.39 6.11
N LEU A 345 22.44 -20.44 7.15
CA LEU A 345 23.88 -20.62 6.99
C LEU A 345 24.34 -22.08 7.07
N ASP A 346 23.44 -23.01 7.41
CA ASP A 346 23.74 -24.41 7.72
C ASP A 346 24.86 -24.53 8.77
N VAL A 347 24.63 -23.92 9.95
CA VAL A 347 25.59 -23.90 11.06
C VAL A 347 24.90 -24.15 12.39
N GLU A 348 25.68 -24.57 13.38
CA GLU A 348 25.23 -24.66 14.78
C GLU A 348 24.72 -23.30 15.31
N ARG A 349 23.66 -23.32 16.12
CA ARG A 349 23.07 -22.10 16.72
C ARG A 349 24.11 -21.23 17.43
N SER A 350 25.09 -21.83 18.11
CA SER A 350 26.15 -21.09 18.80
C SER A 350 27.09 -20.33 17.86
N THR A 351 27.22 -20.78 16.61
CA THR A 351 27.98 -20.10 15.55
C THR A 351 27.15 -18.98 14.94
N ALA A 352 25.86 -19.22 14.70
CA ALA A 352 24.90 -18.19 14.27
C ALA A 352 24.85 -17.02 15.26
N TYR A 353 24.71 -17.30 16.57
CA TYR A 353 24.73 -16.26 17.60
C TYR A 353 26.02 -15.44 17.62
N ARG A 354 27.19 -16.09 17.45
CA ARG A 354 28.48 -15.37 17.38
C ARG A 354 28.57 -14.47 16.14
N ALA A 355 28.04 -14.92 15.01
CA ALA A 355 27.96 -14.11 13.80
C ALA A 355 27.06 -12.88 14.00
N ILE A 356 25.89 -13.08 14.61
CA ILE A 356 24.95 -12.00 14.95
C ILE A 356 25.61 -10.98 15.88
N GLU A 357 26.20 -11.41 16.99
CA GLU A 357 26.82 -10.49 17.95
C GLU A 357 27.99 -9.71 17.32
N THR A 358 28.78 -10.32 16.43
CA THR A 358 29.84 -9.61 15.70
C THR A 358 29.24 -8.47 14.86
N LEU A 359 28.20 -8.76 14.08
CA LEU A 359 27.54 -7.73 13.26
C LEU A 359 26.79 -6.69 14.11
N ARG A 360 26.34 -7.04 15.32
CA ARG A 360 25.77 -6.06 16.27
C ARG A 360 26.84 -5.13 16.84
N ASP A 361 28.00 -5.67 17.21
CA ASP A 361 29.14 -4.88 17.68
C ASP A 361 29.64 -3.91 16.59
N ASP A 362 29.54 -4.33 15.32
CA ASP A 362 29.86 -3.52 14.14
C ASP A 362 28.74 -2.51 13.77
N GLY A 363 27.58 -2.56 14.43
CA GLY A 363 26.43 -1.68 14.18
C GLY A 363 25.58 -2.03 12.96
N VAL A 364 25.86 -3.16 12.30
CA VAL A 364 25.12 -3.66 11.12
C VAL A 364 23.76 -4.24 11.51
N LEU A 365 23.67 -4.80 12.72
CA LEU A 365 22.44 -5.39 13.26
C LEU A 365 22.04 -4.74 14.58
N GLU A 366 20.74 -4.70 14.83
CA GLU A 366 20.19 -4.40 16.15
C GLU A 366 19.17 -5.44 16.61
N GLU A 367 18.99 -5.54 17.92
CA GLU A 367 18.01 -6.43 18.54
C GLU A 367 16.76 -5.63 18.90
N VAL A 368 15.59 -6.10 18.48
CA VAL A 368 14.37 -5.26 18.47
C VAL A 368 13.28 -5.71 19.45
N THR A 369 13.42 -6.89 20.06
CA THR A 369 12.40 -7.43 20.98
C THR A 369 12.60 -6.99 22.43
N GLY A 370 13.84 -6.72 22.85
CA GLY A 370 14.20 -6.51 24.26
C GLY A 370 13.97 -7.74 25.15
N LYS A 371 13.73 -8.93 24.59
CA LYS A 371 13.39 -10.16 25.33
C LYS A 371 14.63 -10.96 25.71
N GLU A 372 14.51 -11.82 26.74
CA GLU A 372 15.60 -12.74 27.14
C GLU A 372 15.70 -13.98 26.22
N ARG A 373 14.60 -14.37 25.57
CA ARG A 373 14.50 -15.53 24.67
C ARG A 373 13.75 -15.14 23.40
N TYR A 374 14.00 -15.88 22.32
CA TYR A 374 13.42 -15.63 20.99
C TYR A 374 13.67 -14.18 20.53
N LYS A 375 14.92 -13.75 20.67
CA LYS A 375 15.37 -12.44 20.18
C LYS A 375 15.26 -12.39 18.66
N GLU A 376 14.73 -11.28 18.18
CA GLU A 376 14.68 -10.94 16.77
C GLU A 376 15.65 -9.80 16.51
N PHE A 377 16.26 -9.84 15.33
CA PHE A 377 17.29 -8.91 14.90
C PHE A 377 16.93 -8.34 13.54
N ARG A 378 17.26 -7.06 13.33
CA ARG A 378 17.08 -6.40 12.04
C ARG A 378 18.36 -5.76 11.53
N ALA A 379 18.49 -5.65 10.21
CA ALA A 379 19.57 -4.96 9.53
C ALA A 379 19.40 -3.44 9.60
N THR A 380 20.15 -2.78 10.49
CA THR A 380 19.98 -1.36 10.84
C THR A 380 20.05 -0.46 9.61
N GLU A 381 21.14 -0.54 8.84
CA GLU A 381 21.34 0.35 7.68
C GLU A 381 20.31 0.13 6.55
N ILE A 382 19.78 -1.10 6.41
CA ILE A 382 18.74 -1.41 5.41
C ILE A 382 17.42 -0.77 5.84
N PHE A 383 17.01 -0.97 7.09
CA PHE A 383 15.78 -0.36 7.61
C PHE A 383 15.88 1.17 7.69
N ASP A 384 17.05 1.74 7.99
CA ASP A 384 17.29 3.19 7.92
C ASP A 384 17.05 3.78 6.52
N ILE A 385 17.27 3.01 5.45
CA ILE A 385 16.94 3.43 4.08
C ILE A 385 15.44 3.27 3.81
N LEU A 386 14.84 2.15 4.22
CA LEU A 386 13.44 1.83 3.96
C LEU A 386 12.46 2.74 4.74
N GLU A 387 12.74 2.95 6.02
CA GLU A 387 11.90 3.70 6.97
C GLU A 387 12.14 5.22 6.89
N ARG A 388 13.13 5.67 6.10
CA ARG A 388 13.46 7.09 6.02
C ARG A 388 12.26 7.92 5.56
N PRO A 389 11.87 8.98 6.28
CA PRO A 389 10.88 9.95 5.82
C PRO A 389 11.31 10.62 4.49
N PRO A 390 10.39 10.84 3.53
CA PRO A 390 10.58 11.74 2.41
C PRO A 390 11.08 13.10 2.86
N GLN A 391 12.09 13.62 2.15
CA GLN A 391 12.67 14.95 2.42
C GLN A 391 12.04 16.06 1.57
N THR A 392 11.13 15.71 0.66
CA THR A 392 10.74 16.56 -0.48
C THR A 392 9.34 17.16 -0.39
N TYR A 393 8.51 16.75 0.57
CA TYR A 393 7.14 17.27 0.74
C TYR A 393 6.60 16.99 2.15
#